data_AF-A0AAW2NPC8-F1
#
_entry.id   AF-A0AAW2NPC8-F1
#
_cell.length_a   1.000
_cell.length_b   1.000
_cell.length_c   1.000
_cell.angle_alpha   90.00
_cell.angle_beta   90.00
_cell.angle_gamma   90.00
#
_symmetry.space_group_name_H-M   'P 1'
#
loop_
_entity.id
_entity.type
_entity.pdbx_description
1 polymer ?
#
loop_
_entity_poly.entity_id
_entity_poly.type
_entity_poly.pdbx_seq_one_letter_code
_entity_poly.pdbx_strand_id
1 'polypeptide(L)'
;MSNTLFDLFVNQKSAKEIWETLETRYGGDDAGRKKYVVGKWLQFHMTDDKPIMDQVHEYENLVADVLSEGMKMCDTLQANVFGEISPFLERVQKPPKTQEKGPELARTHQSHENRRSQSSQR
;
A
#
# COMPACT_ATOMS: atom_id res chain seq x y z
N MET A 1 -29.27 3.28 -39.22
CA MET A 1 -28.13 3.06 -38.31
C MET A 1 -28.18 1.60 -37.89
N SER A 2 -27.22 0.78 -38.32
CA SER A 2 -27.09 -0.59 -37.84
C SER A 2 -26.34 -0.57 -36.51
N ASN A 3 -26.86 -1.29 -35.51
CA ASN A 3 -26.17 -1.48 -34.24
C ASN A 3 -25.45 -2.82 -34.33
N THR A 4 -24.22 -2.78 -34.85
CA THR A 4 -23.41 -3.98 -35.12
C THR A 4 -23.26 -4.88 -33.90
N LEU A 5 -23.26 -4.29 -32.70
CA LEU A 5 -23.24 -4.99 -31.41
C LEU A 5 -24.56 -5.73 -31.14
N PHE A 6 -25.70 -5.09 -31.41
CA PHE A 6 -27.01 -5.71 -31.28
C PHE A 6 -27.14 -6.89 -32.25
N ASP A 7 -26.79 -6.70 -33.52
CA ASP A 7 -26.88 -7.75 -34.54
C ASP A 7 -25.98 -8.97 -34.22
N LEU A 8 -24.87 -8.76 -33.53
CA LEU A 8 -23.94 -9.83 -33.12
C LEU A 8 -24.51 -10.71 -32.00
N PHE A 9 -25.32 -10.13 -31.11
CA PHE A 9 -25.76 -10.77 -29.88
C PHE A 9 -27.27 -11.03 -29.80
N VAL A 10 -28.05 -10.56 -30.77
CA VAL A 10 -29.52 -10.74 -30.82
C VAL A 10 -29.94 -12.21 -30.83
N ASN A 11 -29.08 -13.11 -31.30
CA ASN A 11 -29.35 -14.55 -31.37
C ASN A 11 -28.91 -15.31 -30.11
N GLN A 12 -28.28 -14.65 -29.14
CA GLN A 12 -27.85 -15.27 -27.89
C GLN A 12 -29.01 -15.33 -26.89
N LYS A 13 -29.15 -16.46 -26.20
CA LYS A 13 -30.34 -16.75 -25.37
C LYS A 13 -30.22 -16.21 -23.95
N SER A 14 -29.02 -15.81 -23.54
CA SER A 14 -28.79 -15.21 -22.23
C SER A 14 -27.57 -14.29 -22.19
N ALA A 15 -27.55 -13.38 -21.22
CA ALA A 15 -26.37 -12.56 -20.92
C ALA A 15 -25.14 -13.41 -20.57
N LYS A 16 -25.35 -14.60 -20.00
CA LYS A 16 -24.28 -15.55 -19.67
C LYS A 16 -23.58 -16.07 -20.92
N GLU A 17 -24.33 -16.49 -21.94
CA GLU A 17 -23.76 -16.96 -23.22
C GLU A 17 -22.99 -15.85 -23.94
N ILE A 18 -23.49 -14.62 -23.89
CA ILE A 18 -22.78 -13.44 -24.43
C ILE A 18 -21.45 -13.25 -23.69
N TRP A 19 -21.46 -13.27 -22.36
CA TRP A 19 -20.26 -13.13 -21.53
C TRP A 19 -19.24 -14.23 -21.81
N GLU A 20 -19.64 -15.50 -21.81
CA GLU A 20 -18.75 -16.65 -22.10
C GLU A 20 -18.16 -16.58 -23.52
N THR A 21 -18.95 -16.14 -24.50
CA THR A 21 -18.47 -15.95 -25.89
C THR A 21 -17.41 -14.85 -25.94
N LEU A 22 -17.64 -13.73 -25.26
CA LEU A 22 -16.68 -12.61 -25.19
C LEU A 22 -15.41 -13.02 -24.44
N GLU A 23 -15.55 -13.69 -23.31
CA GLU A 23 -14.45 -14.20 -22.50
C GLU A 23 -13.64 -15.25 -23.26
N THR A 24 -14.26 -16.09 -24.07
CA THR A 24 -13.54 -17.05 -24.91
C THR A 24 -12.80 -16.36 -26.06
N ARG A 25 -13.40 -15.36 -26.71
CA ARG A 25 -12.78 -14.65 -27.85
C ARG A 25 -11.69 -13.66 -27.45
N TYR A 26 -11.85 -13.02 -26.29
CA TYR A 26 -11.04 -11.88 -25.86
C TYR A 26 -10.41 -12.07 -24.47
N GLY A 27 -10.91 -12.99 -23.65
CA GLY A 27 -10.36 -13.28 -22.32
C GLY A 27 -9.04 -14.06 -22.35
N GLY A 28 -8.64 -14.58 -23.51
CA GLY A 28 -7.30 -15.16 -23.73
C GLY A 28 -6.16 -14.15 -23.76
N ASP A 29 -6.44 -12.84 -23.77
CA ASP A 29 -5.39 -11.81 -23.80
C ASP A 29 -4.83 -11.50 -22.40
N ASP A 30 -4.43 -12.55 -21.69
CA ASP A 30 -3.53 -12.46 -20.52
C ASP A 30 -2.24 -11.70 -20.89
N ALA A 31 -1.81 -11.79 -22.16
CA ALA A 31 -0.73 -11.00 -22.72
C ALA A 31 -1.06 -9.49 -22.74
N GLY A 32 -2.29 -9.10 -23.08
CA GLY A 32 -2.77 -7.71 -23.06
C GLY A 32 -2.80 -7.14 -21.65
N ARG A 33 -3.23 -7.93 -20.67
CA ARG A 33 -3.22 -7.52 -19.25
C ARG A 33 -1.80 -7.35 -18.73
N LYS A 34 -0.92 -8.32 -18.95
CA LYS A 34 0.51 -8.22 -18.63
C LYS A 34 1.16 -7.01 -19.29
N LYS A 35 0.89 -6.79 -20.58
CA LYS A 35 1.40 -5.65 -21.34
C LYS A 35 0.88 -4.32 -20.78
N TYR A 36 -0.38 -4.27 -20.35
CA TYR A 36 -0.97 -3.10 -19.71
C TYR A 36 -0.29 -2.80 -18.37
N VAL A 37 -0.16 -3.80 -17.49
CA VAL A 37 0.50 -3.65 -16.17
C VAL A 37 1.95 -3.20 -16.33
N VAL A 38 2.72 -3.84 -17.21
CA VAL A 38 4.11 -3.44 -17.51
C VAL A 38 4.17 -2.03 -18.09
N GLY A 39 3.25 -1.68 -18.99
CA GLY A 39 3.16 -0.34 -19.57
C GLY A 39 2.90 0.73 -18.51
N LYS A 40 1.98 0.46 -17.57
CA LYS A 40 1.67 1.36 -16.45
C LYS A 40 2.87 1.51 -15.49
N TRP A 41 3.53 0.42 -15.17
CA TRP A 41 4.73 0.43 -14.32
C TRP A 41 5.88 1.20 -14.96
N LEU A 42 6.14 1.01 -16.26
CA LEU A 42 7.22 1.73 -16.98
C LEU A 42 6.95 3.23 -17.16
N GLN A 43 5.68 3.64 -17.21
CA GLN A 43 5.31 5.05 -17.33
C GLN A 43 5.24 5.77 -15.97
N PHE A 44 5.24 5.01 -14.88
CA PHE A 44 5.19 5.56 -13.54
C PHE A 44 6.47 6.36 -13.26
N HIS A 45 6.28 7.60 -12.87
CA HIS A 45 7.32 8.48 -12.35
C HIS A 45 6.69 9.34 -11.26
N MET A 46 7.51 9.72 -10.28
CA MET A 46 7.05 10.62 -9.24
C MET A 46 7.06 12.06 -9.74
N THR A 47 6.06 12.84 -9.33
CA THR A 47 5.82 14.22 -9.73
C THR A 47 5.58 15.11 -8.51
N ASP A 48 5.98 16.38 -8.57
CA ASP A 48 5.88 17.30 -7.43
C ASP A 48 4.45 17.80 -7.15
N ASP A 49 3.52 17.56 -8.07
CA ASP A 49 2.11 17.98 -7.99
C ASP A 49 1.25 17.08 -7.09
N LYS A 50 1.77 15.92 -6.67
CA LYS A 50 1.07 14.95 -5.84
C LYS A 50 1.76 14.74 -4.48
N PRO A 51 1.02 14.47 -3.40
CA PRO A 51 1.61 14.04 -2.14
C PRO A 51 2.47 12.79 -2.32
N ILE A 52 3.66 12.76 -1.71
CA ILE A 52 4.57 11.61 -1.81
C ILE A 52 3.90 10.30 -1.39
N MET A 53 3.02 10.34 -0.39
CA MET A 53 2.30 9.16 0.10
C MET A 53 1.41 8.52 -0.96
N ASP A 54 0.64 9.34 -1.67
CA ASP A 54 -0.28 8.86 -2.72
C ASP A 54 0.50 8.20 -3.85
N GLN A 55 1.65 8.78 -4.21
CA GLN A 55 2.52 8.26 -5.25
C GLN A 55 3.18 6.95 -4.84
N VAL A 56 3.58 6.80 -3.58
CA VAL A 56 4.15 5.53 -3.12
C VAL A 56 3.10 4.44 -3.06
N HIS A 57 1.87 4.74 -2.64
CA HIS A 57 0.76 3.77 -2.72
C HIS A 57 0.44 3.38 -4.16
N GLU A 58 0.50 4.32 -5.12
CA GLU A 58 0.38 4.02 -6.54
C GLU A 58 1.48 3.04 -7.00
N TYR A 59 2.73 3.26 -6.57
CA TYR A 59 3.84 2.36 -6.86
C TYR A 59 3.68 0.96 -6.24
N GLU A 60 3.27 0.87 -4.97
CA GLU A 60 3.01 -0.39 -4.27
C GLU A 60 1.95 -1.22 -5.01
N ASN A 61 0.87 -0.58 -5.46
CA ASN A 61 -0.18 -1.23 -6.24
C ASN A 61 0.34 -1.75 -7.59
N LEU A 62 1.17 -0.97 -8.29
CA LEU A 62 1.77 -1.42 -9.55
C LEU A 62 2.67 -2.64 -9.35
N VAL A 63 3.41 -2.71 -8.24
CA VAL A 63 4.24 -3.87 -7.90
C VAL A 63 3.36 -5.08 -7.56
N ALA A 64 2.27 -4.88 -6.83
CA ALA A 64 1.30 -5.93 -6.54
C ALA A 64 0.66 -6.49 -7.82
N ASP A 65 0.26 -5.62 -8.76
CA ASP A 65 -0.29 -6.01 -10.06
C ASP A 65 0.72 -6.82 -10.89
N VAL A 66 2.00 -6.41 -10.89
CA VAL A 66 3.07 -7.15 -11.61
C VAL A 66 3.18 -8.58 -11.06
N LEU A 67 3.12 -8.74 -9.74
CA LEU A 67 3.24 -10.03 -9.07
C LEU A 67 1.97 -10.88 -9.23
N SER A 68 0.77 -10.29 -9.21
CA SER A 68 -0.49 -11.03 -9.40
C SER A 68 -0.62 -11.63 -10.80
N GLU A 69 -0.03 -10.97 -11.79
CA GLU A 69 0.07 -11.47 -13.16
C GLU A 69 1.14 -12.58 -13.32
N GLY A 70 1.84 -12.95 -12.24
CA GLY A 70 2.87 -13.99 -12.24
C GLY A 70 4.16 -13.57 -12.96
N MET A 71 4.38 -12.27 -13.16
CA MET A 71 5.60 -11.76 -13.75
C MET A 71 6.72 -11.75 -12.71
N LYS A 72 7.92 -12.20 -13.10
CA LYS A 72 9.09 -12.19 -12.22
C LYS A 72 9.61 -10.77 -12.09
N MET A 73 9.76 -10.29 -10.86
CA MET A 73 10.42 -9.04 -10.52
C MET A 73 11.74 -9.34 -9.81
N CYS A 74 12.69 -8.40 -9.82
CA CYS A 74 13.94 -8.58 -9.08
C CYS A 74 13.68 -8.65 -7.58
N ASP A 75 14.23 -9.66 -6.90
CA ASP A 75 14.06 -9.90 -5.45
C ASP A 75 14.40 -8.67 -4.62
N THR A 76 15.39 -7.88 -5.01
CA THR A 76 15.75 -6.63 -4.32
C THR A 76 14.63 -5.59 -4.38
N LEU A 77 14.00 -5.41 -5.54
CA LEU A 77 12.88 -4.48 -5.69
C LEU A 77 11.66 -4.96 -4.89
N GLN A 78 11.41 -6.28 -4.92
CA GLN A 78 10.33 -6.88 -4.16
C GLN A 78 10.55 -6.74 -2.64
N ALA A 79 11.74 -7.08 -2.14
CA ALA A 79 12.11 -6.98 -0.74
C ALA A 79 12.07 -5.55 -0.21
N ASN A 80 12.50 -4.56 -1.01
CA ASN A 80 12.47 -3.16 -0.59
C ASN A 80 11.03 -2.64 -0.47
N VAL A 81 10.13 -3.01 -1.40
CA VAL A 81 8.72 -2.59 -1.35
C VAL A 81 8.02 -3.18 -0.13
N PHE A 82 8.09 -4.50 0.05
CA PHE A 82 7.37 -5.18 1.14
C PHE A 82 8.06 -5.05 2.50
N GLY A 83 9.39 -4.98 2.54
CA GLY A 83 10.17 -5.03 3.78
C GLY A 83 10.48 -3.66 4.37
N GLU A 84 10.74 -2.66 3.53
CA GLU A 84 11.20 -1.34 4.00
C GLU A 84 10.14 -0.27 3.77
N ILE A 85 9.61 -0.18 2.56
CA ILE A 85 8.74 0.91 2.12
C ILE A 85 7.36 0.79 2.79
N SER A 86 6.65 -0.33 2.65
CA SER A 86 5.29 -0.46 3.23
C SER A 86 5.25 -0.23 4.75
N PRO A 87 6.11 -0.87 5.58
CA PRO A 87 6.10 -0.62 7.03
C PRO A 87 6.55 0.79 7.40
N PHE A 88 7.42 1.42 6.61
CA PHE A 88 7.86 2.79 6.83
C PHE A 88 6.71 3.78 6.63
N LEU A 89 5.91 3.61 5.58
CA LEU A 89 4.79 4.49 5.27
C LEU A 89 3.63 4.37 6.26
N GLU A 90 3.31 3.16 6.74
CA GLU A 90 2.33 2.97 7.81
C GLU A 90 2.71 3.72 9.10
N ARG A 91 4.02 3.84 9.38
CA ARG A 91 4.52 4.61 10.53
C ARG A 91 4.39 6.11 10.31
N VAL A 92 4.62 6.60 9.09
CA VAL A 92 4.50 8.03 8.74
C VAL A 92 3.03 8.47 8.80
N GLN A 93 2.09 7.61 8.42
CA GLN A 93 0.66 7.94 8.43
C GLN A 93 0.04 7.89 9.84
N LYS A 94 0.64 7.15 10.79
CA LYS A 94 0.20 7.19 12.18
C LYS A 94 0.64 8.50 12.85
N PRO A 95 -0.29 9.23 13.52
CA PRO A 95 0.10 10.41 14.29
C PRO A 95 1.11 10.01 15.37
N PRO A 96 2.10 10.85 15.68
CA PRO A 96 3.07 10.55 16.72
C PRO A 96 2.32 10.27 18.03
N LYS A 97 2.53 9.10 18.62
CA LYS A 97 2.05 8.85 19.98
C LYS A 97 2.77 9.83 20.89
N THR A 98 2.03 10.79 21.43
CA THR A 98 2.48 11.61 22.55
C THR A 98 3.02 10.67 23.61
N GLN A 99 4.32 10.75 23.91
CA GLN A 99 4.84 10.16 25.13
C GLN A 99 4.17 10.90 26.28
N GLU A 100 3.09 10.32 26.80
CA GLU A 100 2.58 10.70 28.12
C GLU A 100 3.72 10.36 29.09
N LYS A 101 4.50 11.37 29.47
CA LYS A 101 5.45 11.24 30.57
C LYS A 101 4.61 10.92 31.80
N GLY A 102 4.62 9.65 32.22
CA GLY A 102 4.06 9.24 33.50
C GLY A 102 4.66 10.08 34.64
N PRO A 103 3.94 10.28 35.76
CA PRO A 103 4.31 11.25 36.78
C PRO A 103 5.55 10.77 37.56
N GLU A 104 6.74 11.07 37.04
CA GLU A 104 8.01 10.92 37.74
C GLU A 104 8.32 12.20 38.53
N LEU A 105 7.48 12.52 39.52
CA LEU A 105 7.66 13.72 40.35
C LEU A 105 7.59 13.47 41.86
N ALA A 106 7.57 12.21 42.30
CA ALA A 106 7.41 11.91 43.73
C ALA A 106 8.59 11.20 44.41
N ARG A 107 9.72 10.90 43.73
CA ARG A 107 10.84 10.17 44.37
C ARG A 107 12.01 11.02 44.85
N THR A 108 12.07 12.30 44.51
CA THR A 108 13.24 13.13 44.86
C THR A 108 13.14 13.81 46.23
N HIS A 109 11.95 13.90 46.82
CA HIS A 109 11.76 14.65 48.08
C HIS A 109 12.07 13.86 49.35
N GLN A 110 12.09 12.53 49.33
CA GLN A 110 12.31 11.73 50.54
C GLN A 110 13.81 11.57 50.91
N SER A 111 14.72 11.81 49.97
CA SER A 111 16.17 11.72 50.21
C SER A 111 16.73 12.94 50.95
N HIS A 112 16.11 14.11 50.79
CA HIS A 112 16.59 15.36 51.41
C HIS A 112 16.17 15.52 52.88
N GLU A 113 15.04 14.94 53.29
CA GLU A 113 14.61 14.98 54.70
C GLU A 113 15.45 14.05 55.57
N ASN A 114 15.88 12.90 55.04
CA ASN A 114 16.64 11.92 55.82
C ASN A 114 18.08 12.37 56.13
N ARG A 115 18.64 13.34 55.37
CA ARG A 115 19.95 13.94 55.68
C ARG A 115 19.88 15.04 56.73
N ARG A 116 18.76 15.77 56.87
CA ARG A 116 18.63 16.82 57.90
C ARG A 116 18.43 16.26 59.31
N SER A 117 17.79 15.09 59.44
CA SER A 117 17.56 14.46 60.74
C SER A 117 18.82 13.85 61.37
N GLN A 118 19.82 13.46 60.57
CA GLN A 118 21.06 12.87 61.08
C GLN A 118 22.13 13.90 61.49
N SER A 119 22.02 15.16 61.04
CA SER A 119 23.00 16.20 61.41
C SER A 119 22.69 16.93 62.72
N SER A 120 21.57 16.61 63.39
CA SER A 120 21.14 17.27 64.63
C SER A 120 21.41 16.47 65.91
N GLN A 121 22.13 15.33 65.81
CA GLN A 121 22.51 14.48 66.96
C GLN A 121 24.03 14.35 67.17
N ARG A 122 24.83 15.30 66.67
CA ARG A 122 26.26 15.41 67.01
C ARG A 122 26.54 16.66 67.82
#